data_AF-A0A133UQM2-F1
#
_entry.id   AF-A0A133UQM2-F1
#
_cell.length_a   1.000
_cell.length_b   1.000
_cell.length_c   1.000
_cell.angle_alpha   90.00
_cell.angle_beta   90.00
_cell.angle_gamma   90.00
#
_symmetry.space_group_name_H-M   'P 1'
#
loop_
_entity.id
_entity.type
_entity.pdbx_description
1 polymer ?
#
loop_
_entity_poly.entity_id
_entity_poly.type
_entity_poly.pdbx_seq_one_letter_code
_entity_poly.pdbx_strand_id
1 'polypeptide(L)'
;MEKVFLDLQTEKKFGKGRLKRGERVKGLGGSITTVIVDGANVIRATAEPSLENLKRVLDFLEGKNLGYEVILDASVRYDFGCIASLPACFKEDFRKGRTERLEEEFEERGIDSGKLQIRKRDYPFKVIGDDTHLVSIGGGRVTVFDPDDEERRELETMLEREGFELVLPKTDADLQIIERMRMYPHSKILSNDKFDRFKHDFPLLKDESRFIRFRIEAGAIKIGEKSKDEESKPSFPSGLEEKMRKAGL
;
A
#
# COMPACT_ATOMS: atom_id res chain seq x y z
N MET A 1 15.32 -27.95 -26.76
CA MET A 1 14.86 -27.26 -25.53
C MET A 1 13.53 -26.60 -25.83
N GLU A 2 12.47 -27.41 -25.92
CA GLU A 2 11.20 -27.03 -26.56
C GLU A 2 10.01 -27.67 -25.83
N LYS A 3 10.04 -27.65 -24.50
CA LYS A 3 9.04 -28.35 -23.66
C LYS A 3 8.69 -27.62 -22.35
N VAL A 4 8.57 -26.29 -22.40
CA VAL A 4 8.03 -25.47 -21.29
C VAL A 4 7.02 -24.45 -21.85
N PHE A 5 6.18 -24.88 -22.79
CA PHE A 5 5.17 -24.03 -23.43
C PHE A 5 3.73 -24.54 -23.28
N LEU A 6 3.51 -25.61 -22.52
CA LEU A 6 2.20 -26.17 -22.24
C LEU A 6 2.20 -26.60 -20.77
N ASP A 7 1.63 -25.79 -19.88
CA ASP A 7 0.99 -26.26 -18.63
C ASP A 7 0.33 -25.14 -17.78
N LEU A 8 0.42 -23.87 -18.17
CA LEU A 8 -0.29 -22.79 -17.46
C LEU A 8 -1.77 -22.60 -17.88
N GLN A 9 -2.36 -23.59 -18.57
CA GLN A 9 -3.82 -23.67 -18.77
C GLN A 9 -4.53 -24.48 -17.69
N THR A 10 -3.84 -24.96 -16.66
CA THR A 10 -4.50 -25.66 -15.54
C THR A 10 -4.91 -24.68 -14.44
N GLU A 11 -6.21 -24.38 -14.48
CA GLU A 11 -7.08 -23.91 -13.39
C GLU A 11 -6.44 -23.86 -11.99
N LYS A 12 -6.14 -22.65 -11.51
CA LYS A 12 -6.32 -22.26 -10.09
C LYS A 12 -6.30 -20.73 -9.96
N LYS A 13 -7.48 -20.18 -9.67
CA LYS A 13 -7.76 -18.82 -9.19
C LYS A 13 -7.33 -17.67 -10.12
N PHE A 14 -7.99 -17.55 -11.28
CA PHE A 14 -8.12 -16.25 -11.93
C PHE A 14 -9.05 -15.37 -11.09
N GLY A 15 -8.57 -14.21 -10.65
CA GLY A 15 -9.40 -13.15 -10.08
C GLY A 15 -10.55 -12.80 -11.04
N LYS A 16 -11.68 -12.39 -10.49
CA LYS A 16 -12.88 -12.06 -11.26
C LYS A 16 -12.56 -10.93 -12.26
N GLY A 17 -12.63 -11.24 -13.56
CA GLY A 17 -12.45 -10.26 -14.62
C GLY A 17 -12.18 -10.90 -15.98
N ARG A 18 -13.19 -11.52 -16.59
CA ARG A 18 -13.09 -11.96 -17.99
C ARG A 18 -13.08 -10.73 -18.90
N LEU A 19 -11.92 -10.40 -19.47
CA LEU A 19 -11.81 -9.43 -20.56
C LEU A 19 -12.75 -9.81 -21.72
N LYS A 20 -13.66 -8.92 -22.09
CA LYS A 20 -14.35 -9.02 -23.39
C LYS A 20 -13.35 -8.65 -24.50
N ARG A 21 -13.22 -9.52 -25.51
CA ARG A 21 -12.33 -9.34 -26.67
C ARG A 21 -12.66 -8.00 -27.38
N GLY A 22 -11.70 -7.07 -27.45
CA GLY A 22 -11.70 -6.01 -28.46
C GLY A 22 -11.84 -4.55 -28.01
N GLU A 23 -11.96 -4.22 -26.72
CA GLU A 23 -12.08 -2.81 -26.30
C GLU A 23 -10.71 -2.16 -26.01
N ARG A 24 -10.37 -1.14 -26.80
CA ARG A 24 -9.19 -0.28 -26.59
C ARG A 24 -9.57 0.89 -25.70
N VAL A 25 -8.99 0.98 -24.50
CA VAL A 25 -9.19 2.14 -23.62
C VAL A 25 -8.28 3.29 -24.07
N LYS A 26 -8.87 4.37 -24.59
CA LYS A 26 -8.16 5.65 -24.82
C LYS A 26 -7.74 6.24 -23.47
N GLY A 27 -6.44 6.53 -23.31
CA GLY A 27 -5.91 7.26 -22.15
C GLY A 27 -4.75 6.57 -21.42
N LEU A 28 -4.58 5.25 -21.54
CA LEU A 28 -3.51 4.52 -20.84
C LEU A 28 -2.43 3.94 -21.79
N GLY A 29 -2.49 4.20 -23.09
CA GLY A 29 -1.59 3.58 -24.09
C GLY A 29 -2.03 2.16 -24.48
N GLY A 30 -1.51 1.64 -25.60
CA GLY A 30 -1.99 0.38 -26.21
C GLY A 30 -1.89 -0.88 -25.33
N SER A 31 -2.81 -1.82 -25.57
CA SER A 31 -2.88 -3.22 -25.10
C SER A 31 -2.49 -3.51 -23.64
N ILE A 32 -2.85 -2.66 -22.68
CA ILE A 32 -2.75 -3.06 -21.27
C ILE A 32 -3.72 -4.21 -21.02
N THR A 33 -3.19 -5.36 -20.65
CA THR A 33 -4.00 -6.54 -20.31
C THR A 33 -4.27 -6.64 -18.82
N THR A 34 -3.37 -6.10 -17.99
CA THR A 34 -3.39 -6.25 -16.53
C THR A 34 -2.74 -5.06 -15.83
N VAL A 35 -3.28 -4.63 -14.69
CA VAL A 35 -2.69 -3.64 -13.79
C VAL A 35 -2.25 -4.33 -12.51
N ILE A 36 -0.98 -4.14 -12.12
CA ILE A 36 -0.46 -4.62 -10.83
C ILE A 36 -0.61 -3.47 -9.84
N VAL A 37 -1.47 -3.65 -8.84
CA VAL A 37 -1.82 -2.64 -7.86
C VAL A 37 -0.95 -2.83 -6.63
N ASP A 38 -0.21 -1.79 -6.29
CA ASP A 38 0.46 -1.66 -5.01
C ASP A 38 -0.56 -1.24 -3.95
N GLY A 39 -1.19 -2.23 -3.32
CA GLY A 39 -2.30 -2.01 -2.41
C GLY A 39 -1.89 -1.22 -1.17
N ALA A 40 -0.68 -1.42 -0.67
CA ALA A 40 -0.18 -0.70 0.50
C ALA A 40 0.01 0.79 0.20
N ASN A 41 0.59 1.12 -0.96
CA ASN A 41 0.73 2.50 -1.41
C ASN A 41 -0.62 3.18 -1.64
N VAL A 42 -1.60 2.44 -2.17
CA VAL A 42 -2.97 2.93 -2.38
C VAL A 42 -3.68 3.23 -1.06
N ILE A 43 -3.63 2.31 -0.10
CA ILE A 43 -4.22 2.50 1.24
C ILE A 43 -3.63 3.75 1.90
N ARG A 44 -2.32 3.93 1.80
CA ARG A 44 -1.56 5.04 2.41
C ARG A 44 -1.45 6.30 1.54
N ALA A 45 -2.25 6.41 0.48
CA ALA A 45 -2.14 7.51 -0.47
C ALA A 45 -2.59 8.87 0.10
N THR A 46 -3.35 8.87 1.20
CA THR A 46 -3.83 10.05 1.93
C THR A 46 -3.11 10.21 3.27
N ALA A 47 -3.36 11.33 3.97
CA ALA A 47 -2.75 11.61 5.27
C ALA A 47 -3.05 10.51 6.31
N GLU A 48 -4.28 9.98 6.26
CA GLU A 48 -4.68 8.80 7.02
C GLU A 48 -4.83 7.61 6.07
N PRO A 49 -4.35 6.41 6.43
CA PRO A 49 -4.62 5.20 5.68
C PRO A 49 -6.12 4.93 5.59
N SER A 50 -6.59 4.48 4.42
CA SER A 50 -8.00 4.13 4.25
C SER A 50 -8.19 2.99 3.26
N LEU A 51 -8.97 1.98 3.65
CA LEU A 51 -9.36 0.88 2.77
C LEU A 51 -10.26 1.37 1.62
N GLU A 52 -11.03 2.43 1.85
CA GLU A 52 -11.90 3.05 0.86
C GLU A 52 -11.10 3.57 -0.36
N ASN A 53 -9.85 3.98 -0.14
CA ASN A 53 -8.95 4.34 -1.24
C ASN A 53 -8.71 3.16 -2.19
N LEU A 54 -8.48 1.97 -1.63
CA LEU A 54 -8.30 0.76 -2.42
C LEU A 54 -9.57 0.43 -3.19
N LYS A 55 -10.74 0.43 -2.54
CA LYS A 55 -12.03 0.15 -3.21
C LYS A 55 -12.27 1.06 -4.42
N ARG A 56 -12.04 2.37 -4.27
CA ARG A 56 -12.17 3.34 -5.37
C ARG A 56 -11.24 3.04 -6.55
N VAL A 57 -10.04 2.54 -6.28
CA VAL A 57 -9.10 2.12 -7.33
C VAL A 57 -9.65 0.89 -8.04
N LEU A 58 -10.16 -0.09 -7.31
CA LEU A 58 -10.74 -1.30 -7.89
C LEU A 58 -11.97 -0.96 -8.74
N ASP A 59 -12.90 -0.16 -8.21
CA ASP A 59 -14.09 0.31 -8.94
C ASP A 59 -13.71 1.05 -10.22
N PHE A 60 -12.65 1.87 -10.17
CA PHE A 60 -12.13 2.54 -11.36
C PHE A 60 -11.60 1.52 -12.40
N LEU A 61 -10.80 0.54 -11.97
CA LEU A 61 -10.21 -0.46 -12.87
C LEU A 61 -11.29 -1.35 -13.50
N GLU A 62 -12.29 -1.75 -12.71
CA GLU A 62 -13.46 -2.50 -13.18
C GLU A 62 -14.31 -1.68 -14.14
N GLY A 63 -14.57 -0.41 -13.83
CA GLY A 63 -15.27 0.53 -14.71
C GLY A 63 -14.54 0.79 -16.02
N LYS A 64 -13.22 0.57 -16.07
CA LYS A 64 -12.40 0.60 -17.30
C LYS A 64 -12.22 -0.77 -17.95
N ASN A 65 -12.84 -1.82 -17.41
CA ASN A 65 -12.73 -3.19 -17.89
C ASN A 65 -11.27 -3.67 -17.96
N LEU A 66 -10.45 -3.26 -16.99
CA LEU A 66 -9.05 -3.67 -16.87
C LEU A 66 -8.94 -4.84 -15.89
N GLY A 67 -8.19 -5.88 -16.28
CA GLY A 67 -7.78 -6.91 -15.33
C GLY A 67 -6.78 -6.32 -14.33
N TYR A 68 -6.81 -6.77 -13.08
CA TYR A 68 -5.88 -6.32 -12.07
C TYR A 68 -5.47 -7.42 -11.10
N GLU A 69 -4.30 -7.21 -10.48
CA GLU A 69 -3.79 -8.02 -9.37
C GLU A 69 -3.37 -7.08 -8.25
N VAL A 70 -3.86 -7.33 -7.04
CA VAL A 70 -3.52 -6.51 -5.87
C VAL A 70 -2.48 -7.23 -5.04
N ILE A 71 -1.37 -6.55 -4.77
CA ILE A 71 -0.32 -7.01 -3.87
C ILE A 71 -0.27 -6.06 -2.68
N LEU A 72 -0.39 -6.62 -1.48
CA LEU A 72 -0.40 -5.90 -0.21
C LEU A 72 0.76 -6.40 0.65
N ASP A 73 1.53 -5.48 1.24
CA ASP A 73 2.42 -5.84 2.33
C ASP A 73 1.60 -6.17 3.59
N ALA A 74 1.97 -7.21 4.34
CA ALA A 74 1.28 -7.60 5.56
C ALA A 74 1.24 -6.48 6.63
N SER A 75 2.11 -5.45 6.51
CA SER A 75 2.06 -4.31 7.42
C SER A 75 0.78 -3.47 7.31
N VAL A 76 0.03 -3.56 6.20
CA VAL A 76 -1.22 -2.79 6.05
C VAL A 76 -2.28 -3.12 7.10
N ARG A 77 -2.19 -4.31 7.72
CA ARG A 77 -3.05 -4.70 8.85
C ARG A 77 -2.86 -3.84 10.09
N TYR A 78 -1.76 -3.08 10.15
CA TYR A 78 -1.42 -2.16 11.24
C TYR A 78 -1.63 -0.70 10.85
N ASP A 79 -2.21 -0.44 9.69
CA ASP A 79 -2.57 0.91 9.28
C ASP A 79 -3.94 1.33 9.83
N PHE A 80 -4.75 0.37 10.30
CA PHE A 80 -6.12 0.55 10.78
C PHE A 80 -6.24 0.29 12.27
N GLY A 81 -7.21 0.93 12.92
CA GLY A 81 -7.55 0.70 14.33
C GLY A 81 -6.46 1.10 15.32
N CYS A 82 -5.52 1.99 14.99
CA CYS A 82 -4.50 2.44 15.94
C CYS A 82 -5.13 3.26 17.07
N ILE A 83 -5.18 2.69 18.29
CA ILE A 83 -5.71 3.38 19.48
C ILE A 83 -4.59 4.14 20.21
N ALA A 84 -3.37 3.58 20.24
CA ALA A 84 -2.25 4.23 20.92
C ALA A 84 -0.89 3.87 20.34
N SER A 85 0.05 4.82 20.41
CA SER A 85 1.47 4.60 20.19
C SER A 85 2.23 4.87 21.48
N LEU A 86 2.82 3.83 22.05
CA LEU A 86 3.53 3.88 23.31
C LEU A 86 5.05 4.04 23.10
N PRO A 87 5.74 4.64 24.09
CA PRO A 87 7.19 4.76 24.10
C PRO A 87 7.94 3.44 23.89
N ALA A 88 9.15 3.55 23.35
CA ALA A 88 10.05 2.41 23.10
C ALA A 88 10.34 1.56 24.34
N CYS A 89 10.30 2.15 25.53
CA CYS A 89 10.62 1.48 26.78
C CYS A 89 9.66 0.32 27.09
N PHE A 90 8.41 0.39 26.61
CA PHE A 90 7.42 -0.69 26.77
C PHE A 90 7.77 -1.96 26.00
N LYS A 91 8.67 -1.90 24.99
CA LYS A 91 9.08 -3.10 24.23
C LYS A 91 9.65 -4.21 25.11
N GLU A 92 10.48 -3.83 26.08
CA GLU A 92 11.08 -4.78 27.02
C GLU A 92 10.03 -5.32 27.99
N ASP A 93 9.03 -4.52 28.34
CA ASP A 93 7.93 -4.93 29.19
C ASP A 93 7.06 -5.98 28.48
N PHE A 94 6.74 -5.77 27.19
CA PHE A 94 6.08 -6.78 26.35
C PHE A 94 6.91 -8.07 26.21
N ARG A 95 8.22 -7.94 26.00
CA ARG A 95 9.11 -9.11 25.87
C ARG A 95 9.18 -9.92 27.15
N LYS A 96 9.15 -9.27 28.31
CA LYS A 96 9.27 -9.90 29.63
C LYS A 96 7.93 -10.25 30.26
N GLY A 97 6.82 -9.90 29.61
CA GLY A 97 5.47 -10.13 30.13
C GLY A 97 5.15 -9.29 31.37
N ARG A 98 5.76 -8.10 31.49
CA ARG A 98 5.49 -7.16 32.58
C ARG A 98 4.33 -6.25 32.16
N THR A 99 3.24 -6.24 32.92
CA THR A 99 2.01 -5.53 32.55
C THR A 99 1.70 -4.32 33.43
N GLU A 100 2.24 -4.22 34.65
CA GLU A 100 1.94 -3.16 35.62
C GLU A 100 2.06 -1.74 35.01
N ARG A 101 3.22 -1.40 34.45
CA ARG A 101 3.44 -0.09 33.81
C ARG A 101 2.55 0.14 32.58
N LEU A 102 2.16 -0.95 31.90
CA LEU A 102 1.31 -0.90 30.72
C LEU A 102 -0.15 -0.65 31.10
N GLU A 103 -0.59 -1.24 32.21
CA GLU A 103 -1.91 -1.03 32.82
C GLU A 103 -2.07 0.43 33.21
N GLU A 104 -1.08 1.01 33.90
CA GLU A 104 -1.06 2.45 34.25
C GLU A 104 -1.16 3.35 33.01
N GLU A 105 -0.35 3.08 31.97
CA GLU A 105 -0.36 3.87 30.74
C GLU A 105 -1.68 3.73 29.95
N PHE A 106 -2.35 2.57 30.03
CA PHE A 106 -3.64 2.38 29.38
C PHE A 106 -4.74 3.13 30.14
N GLU A 107 -4.74 3.07 31.48
CA GLU A 107 -5.67 3.80 32.32
C GLU A 107 -5.55 5.31 32.11
N GLU A 108 -4.32 5.86 32.08
CA GLU A 108 -4.07 7.28 31.79
C GLU A 108 -4.62 7.73 30.42
N ARG A 109 -4.67 6.80 29.46
CA ARG A 109 -5.17 7.05 28.10
C ARG A 109 -6.66 6.72 27.93
N GLY A 110 -7.33 6.25 28.99
CA GLY A 110 -8.73 5.81 28.92
C GLY A 110 -8.94 4.56 28.05
N ILE A 111 -7.90 3.74 27.88
CA ILE A 111 -7.99 2.47 27.15
C ILE A 111 -8.39 1.40 28.17
N ASP A 112 -9.52 0.74 27.94
CA ASP A 112 -9.89 -0.39 28.80
C ASP A 112 -8.86 -1.51 28.64
N SER A 113 -8.14 -1.74 29.74
CA SER A 113 -7.05 -2.69 29.83
C SER A 113 -7.49 -4.00 30.49
N GLY A 114 -8.59 -4.02 31.25
CA GLY A 114 -8.97 -5.15 32.09
C GLY A 114 -7.79 -5.78 32.85
N LYS A 115 -7.82 -7.10 33.06
CA LYS A 115 -6.65 -7.86 33.54
C LYS A 115 -5.75 -8.22 32.35
N LEU A 116 -4.87 -7.30 31.94
CA LEU A 116 -3.98 -7.49 30.80
C LEU A 116 -3.14 -8.78 30.92
N GLN A 117 -3.30 -9.68 29.96
CA GLN A 117 -2.40 -10.82 29.76
C GLN A 117 -1.77 -10.76 28.38
N ILE A 118 -0.44 -10.77 28.31
CA ILE A 118 0.29 -10.79 27.04
C ILE A 118 0.47 -12.24 26.59
N ARG A 119 -0.19 -12.63 25.50
CA ARG A 119 0.02 -13.94 24.87
C ARG A 119 0.94 -13.81 23.65
N LYS A 120 2.10 -14.47 23.74
CA LYS A 120 2.99 -14.70 22.60
C LYS A 120 2.46 -15.87 21.78
N ARG A 121 1.41 -15.65 20.97
CA ARG A 121 0.95 -16.68 20.04
C ARG A 121 1.59 -16.54 18.66
N ASP A 122 1.66 -15.32 18.13
CA ASP A 122 2.43 -14.97 16.93
C ASP A 122 2.83 -13.49 17.01
N TYR A 123 3.74 -13.01 16.16
CA TYR A 123 3.91 -11.57 15.94
C TYR A 123 2.86 -11.13 14.90
N PRO A 124 1.96 -10.19 15.22
CA PRO A 124 1.97 -9.24 16.34
C PRO A 124 1.42 -9.86 17.65
N PHE A 125 1.91 -9.39 18.80
CA PHE A 125 1.52 -9.92 20.11
C PHE A 125 0.05 -9.62 20.40
N LYS A 126 -0.67 -10.57 21.02
CA LYS A 126 -2.05 -10.35 21.48
C LYS A 126 -2.05 -10.01 22.96
N VAL A 127 -2.74 -8.93 23.32
CA VAL A 127 -3.01 -8.58 24.72
C VAL A 127 -4.47 -8.90 25.01
N ILE A 128 -4.71 -9.60 26.11
CA ILE A 128 -6.05 -10.04 26.50
C ILE A 128 -6.44 -9.26 27.75
N GLY A 129 -7.39 -8.34 27.61
CA GLY A 129 -8.26 -7.85 28.69
C GLY A 129 -9.68 -8.37 28.46
N ASP A 130 -10.67 -7.79 29.16
CA ASP A 130 -12.08 -8.03 28.85
C ASP A 130 -12.42 -7.57 27.41
N ASP A 131 -11.60 -6.63 26.87
CA ASP A 131 -11.48 -6.31 25.45
C ASP A 131 -10.08 -6.68 24.88
N THR A 132 -10.03 -7.24 23.67
CA THR A 132 -8.85 -7.99 23.13
C THR A 132 -7.91 -7.21 22.20
N HIS A 133 -7.15 -6.25 22.71
CA HIS A 133 -6.22 -5.45 21.89
C HIS A 133 -5.08 -6.24 21.20
N LEU A 134 -4.66 -5.79 20.02
CA LEU A 134 -3.50 -6.31 19.30
C LEU A 134 -2.32 -5.33 19.40
N VAL A 135 -1.11 -5.85 19.60
CA VAL A 135 0.09 -5.02 19.80
C VAL A 135 1.18 -5.37 18.79
N SER A 136 1.57 -4.38 17.99
CA SER A 136 2.72 -4.46 17.08
C SER A 136 3.94 -3.81 17.68
N ILE A 137 5.12 -4.42 17.46
CA ILE A 137 6.41 -3.92 17.96
C ILE A 137 7.35 -3.70 16.77
N GLY A 138 7.33 -2.50 16.19
CA GLY A 138 8.16 -2.11 15.04
C GLY A 138 8.88 -0.77 15.27
N GLY A 139 9.89 -0.43 14.45
CA GLY A 139 10.39 0.95 14.30
C GLY A 139 10.64 1.77 15.57
N GLY A 140 11.16 1.17 16.65
CA GLY A 140 11.34 1.88 17.93
C GLY A 140 10.08 2.15 18.76
N ARG A 141 8.86 1.79 18.32
CA ARG A 141 7.60 2.03 19.06
C ARG A 141 6.82 0.75 19.34
N VAL A 142 5.85 0.84 20.24
CA VAL A 142 4.82 -0.16 20.47
C VAL A 142 3.50 0.47 20.05
N THR A 143 2.74 -0.19 19.19
CA THR A 143 1.44 0.33 18.74
C THR A 143 0.34 -0.63 19.15
N VAL A 144 -0.73 -0.09 19.72
CA VAL A 144 -1.91 -0.81 20.21
C VAL A 144 -3.05 -0.59 19.22
N PHE A 145 -3.69 -1.68 18.84
CA PHE A 145 -4.71 -1.73 17.82
C PHE A 145 -6.01 -2.32 18.35
N ASP A 146 -7.12 -1.75 17.91
CA ASP A 146 -8.44 -2.33 18.01
C ASP A 146 -8.51 -3.59 17.11
N PRO A 147 -8.79 -4.78 17.65
CA PRO A 147 -9.03 -5.98 16.83
C PRO A 147 -10.32 -5.90 16.01
N ASP A 148 -11.30 -5.13 16.47
CA ASP A 148 -12.65 -5.04 15.94
C ASP A 148 -12.85 -3.77 15.08
N ASP A 149 -11.76 -3.09 14.75
CA ASP A 149 -11.77 -2.02 13.75
C ASP A 149 -12.48 -2.49 12.46
N GLU A 150 -13.42 -1.67 11.98
CA GLU A 150 -14.29 -2.02 10.87
C GLU A 150 -13.50 -2.14 9.56
N GLU A 151 -12.59 -1.20 9.28
CA GLU A 151 -11.77 -1.23 8.07
C GLU A 151 -10.82 -2.43 8.07
N ARG A 152 -10.25 -2.79 9.23
CA ARG A 152 -9.43 -3.99 9.36
C ARG A 152 -10.23 -5.26 9.07
N ARG A 153 -11.42 -5.42 9.65
CA ARG A 153 -12.26 -6.61 9.43
C ARG A 153 -12.70 -6.69 7.97
N GLU A 154 -12.98 -5.56 7.35
CA GLU A 154 -13.30 -5.49 5.95
C GLU A 154 -12.10 -5.86 5.06
N LEU A 155 -10.89 -5.41 5.39
CA LEU A 155 -9.67 -5.83 4.69
C LEU A 155 -9.50 -7.35 4.71
N GLU A 156 -9.63 -8.00 5.86
CA GLU A 156 -9.52 -9.46 5.96
C GLU A 156 -10.58 -10.16 5.10
N THR A 157 -11.81 -9.63 5.10
CA THR A 157 -12.90 -10.14 4.24
C THR A 157 -12.57 -9.99 2.75
N MET A 158 -11.97 -8.85 2.35
CA MET A 158 -11.53 -8.63 0.97
C MET A 158 -10.38 -9.56 0.58
N LEU A 159 -9.41 -9.80 1.46
CA LEU A 159 -8.31 -10.74 1.22
C LEU A 159 -8.82 -12.16 0.92
N GLU A 160 -9.81 -12.63 1.69
CA GLU A 160 -10.41 -13.95 1.49
C GLU A 160 -11.25 -14.03 0.20
N ARG A 161 -12.00 -12.97 -0.12
CA ARG A 161 -12.97 -12.95 -1.22
C ARG A 161 -12.34 -12.66 -2.58
N GLU A 162 -11.45 -11.67 -2.64
CA GLU A 162 -10.94 -11.11 -3.90
C GLU A 162 -9.64 -11.77 -4.37
N GLY A 163 -9.04 -12.64 -3.54
CA GLY A 163 -7.81 -13.36 -3.90
C GLY A 163 -6.58 -12.47 -4.01
N PHE A 164 -6.56 -11.36 -3.25
CA PHE A 164 -5.40 -10.48 -3.16
C PHE A 164 -4.19 -11.22 -2.59
N GLU A 165 -3.00 -10.83 -3.04
CA GLU A 165 -1.76 -11.38 -2.53
C GLU A 165 -1.30 -10.58 -1.31
N LEU A 166 -1.28 -11.22 -0.14
CA LEU A 166 -0.69 -10.64 1.06
C LEU A 166 0.75 -11.14 1.24
N VAL A 167 1.71 -10.24 1.08
CA VAL A 167 3.14 -10.51 1.21
C VAL A 167 3.53 -10.51 2.68
N LEU A 168 4.08 -11.63 3.15
CA LEU A 168 4.48 -11.76 4.55
C LEU A 168 5.69 -10.87 4.90
N PRO A 169 5.84 -10.42 6.16
CA PRO A 169 6.84 -9.41 6.56
C PRO A 169 8.33 -9.74 6.31
N LYS A 170 8.65 -10.99 5.94
CA LYS A 170 10.01 -11.42 5.61
C LYS A 170 10.35 -11.23 4.12
N THR A 171 9.35 -10.91 3.31
CA THR A 171 9.46 -10.74 1.87
C THR A 171 9.14 -9.30 1.53
N ASP A 172 9.90 -8.73 0.61
CA ASP A 172 9.68 -7.35 0.17
C ASP A 172 8.52 -7.30 -0.83
N ALA A 173 7.43 -6.63 -0.47
CA ALA A 173 6.25 -6.51 -1.34
C ALA A 173 6.58 -5.79 -2.65
N ASP A 174 7.49 -4.82 -2.62
CA ASP A 174 7.94 -4.11 -3.81
C ASP A 174 8.60 -5.07 -4.81
N LEU A 175 9.41 -6.02 -4.32
CA LEU A 175 10.04 -7.03 -5.19
C LEU A 175 8.98 -7.92 -5.85
N GLN A 176 7.93 -8.31 -5.13
CA GLN A 176 6.83 -9.10 -5.72
C GLN A 176 6.10 -8.32 -6.81
N ILE A 177 5.84 -7.03 -6.59
CA ILE A 177 5.24 -6.13 -7.60
C ILE A 177 6.13 -6.04 -8.84
N ILE A 178 7.44 -5.85 -8.64
CA ILE A 178 8.43 -5.73 -9.73
C ILE A 178 8.52 -7.06 -10.51
N GLU A 179 8.60 -8.19 -9.83
CA GLU A 179 8.64 -9.51 -10.48
C GLU A 179 7.36 -9.79 -11.26
N ARG A 180 6.19 -9.44 -10.72
CA ARG A 180 4.92 -9.55 -11.44
C ARG A 180 4.90 -8.70 -12.71
N MET A 181 5.48 -7.50 -12.66
CA MET A 181 5.63 -6.65 -13.85
C MET A 181 6.55 -7.28 -14.90
N ARG A 182 7.62 -7.97 -14.50
CA ARG A 182 8.51 -8.69 -15.42
C ARG A 182 7.82 -9.87 -16.09
N MET A 183 7.00 -10.60 -15.34
CA MET A 183 6.24 -11.74 -15.86
C MET A 183 5.16 -11.32 -16.87
N TYR A 184 4.64 -10.09 -16.75
CA TYR A 184 3.64 -9.54 -17.65
C TYR A 184 4.16 -8.28 -18.38
N PRO A 185 4.85 -8.44 -19.52
CA PRO A 185 5.47 -7.32 -20.24
C PRO A 185 4.48 -6.23 -20.71
N HIS A 186 3.19 -6.51 -20.77
CA HIS A 186 2.15 -5.53 -21.12
C HIS A 186 1.38 -4.98 -19.91
N SER A 187 1.80 -5.34 -18.69
CA SER A 187 1.21 -4.79 -17.47
C SER A 187 1.76 -3.40 -17.15
N LYS A 188 1.02 -2.69 -16.30
CA LYS A 188 1.47 -1.45 -15.65
C LYS A 188 1.33 -1.56 -14.15
N ILE A 189 2.20 -0.86 -13.42
CA ILE A 189 2.14 -0.76 -11.96
C ILE A 189 1.31 0.47 -11.59
N LEU A 190 0.27 0.29 -10.79
CA LEU A 190 -0.44 1.38 -10.14
C LEU A 190 0.18 1.58 -8.75
N SER A 191 1.02 2.60 -8.65
CA SER A 191 1.69 3.03 -7.41
C SER A 191 2.22 4.45 -7.57
N ASN A 192 2.26 5.21 -6.49
CA ASN A 192 2.99 6.48 -6.40
C ASN A 192 4.44 6.28 -5.92
N ASP A 193 4.81 5.07 -5.47
CA ASP A 193 6.20 4.73 -5.16
C ASP A 193 7.04 4.71 -6.46
N LYS A 194 8.24 5.28 -6.38
CA LYS A 194 9.20 5.32 -7.49
C LYS A 194 10.07 4.07 -7.54
N PHE A 195 10.08 3.23 -6.51
CA PHE A 195 10.90 2.03 -6.41
C PHE A 195 12.39 2.34 -6.64
N ASP A 196 12.86 3.52 -6.19
CA ASP A 196 14.17 4.06 -6.55
C ASP A 196 15.32 3.12 -6.18
N ARG A 197 15.18 2.39 -5.06
CA ARG A 197 16.15 1.39 -4.59
C ARG A 197 16.37 0.21 -5.56
N PHE A 198 15.40 -0.05 -6.44
CA PHE A 198 15.44 -1.17 -7.39
C PHE A 198 15.78 -0.76 -8.82
N LYS A 199 15.85 0.54 -9.12
CA LYS A 199 16.09 1.04 -10.50
C LYS A 199 17.44 0.63 -11.08
N HIS A 200 18.42 0.31 -10.23
CA HIS A 200 19.71 -0.22 -10.69
C HIS A 200 19.55 -1.63 -11.26
N ASP A 201 18.87 -2.51 -10.55
CA ASP A 201 18.74 -3.93 -10.89
C ASP A 201 17.60 -4.20 -11.89
N PHE A 202 16.61 -3.29 -11.92
CA PHE A 202 15.43 -3.39 -12.78
C PHE A 202 15.27 -2.12 -13.63
N PRO A 203 15.99 -2.01 -14.77
CA PRO A 203 15.97 -0.81 -15.61
C PRO A 203 14.59 -0.41 -16.15
N LEU A 204 13.65 -1.37 -16.26
CA LEU A 204 12.26 -1.09 -16.68
C LEU A 204 11.53 -0.13 -15.73
N LEU A 205 11.96 -0.04 -14.46
CA LEU A 205 11.40 0.91 -13.50
C LEU A 205 11.78 2.37 -13.81
N LYS A 206 12.70 2.61 -14.75
CA LYS A 206 13.03 3.97 -15.24
C LYS A 206 12.03 4.47 -16.28
N ASP A 207 11.24 3.57 -16.87
CA ASP A 207 10.21 3.92 -17.84
C ASP A 207 8.91 4.30 -17.12
N GLU A 208 8.68 5.59 -16.92
CA GLU A 208 7.45 6.09 -16.27
C GLU A 208 6.17 5.70 -17.03
N SER A 209 6.24 5.29 -18.31
CA SER A 209 5.07 4.79 -19.03
C SER A 209 4.54 3.45 -18.48
N ARG A 210 5.38 2.73 -17.72
CA ARG A 210 5.03 1.52 -16.97
C ARG A 210 4.21 1.79 -15.72
N PHE A 211 4.12 3.05 -15.29
CA PHE A 211 3.44 3.44 -14.06
C PHE A 211 2.12 4.14 -14.35
N ILE A 212 1.15 3.84 -13.51
CA ILE A 212 -0.12 4.54 -13.39
C ILE A 212 -0.07 5.31 -12.07
N ARG A 213 0.29 6.59 -12.17
CA ARG A 213 0.28 7.51 -11.03
C ARG A 213 -1.14 7.99 -10.74
N PHE A 214 -1.44 8.21 -9.47
CA PHE A 214 -2.78 8.58 -9.05
C PHE A 214 -2.77 9.61 -7.92
N ARG A 215 -3.88 10.32 -7.78
CA ARG A 215 -4.19 11.16 -6.62
C ARG A 215 -5.59 10.83 -6.13
N ILE A 216 -5.83 11.04 -4.85
CA ILE A 216 -7.15 10.92 -4.24
C ILE A 216 -7.57 12.31 -3.78
N GLU A 217 -8.56 12.87 -4.45
CA GLU A 217 -9.05 14.22 -4.21
C GLU A 217 -10.56 14.18 -4.03
N ALA A 218 -11.07 14.76 -2.94
CA ALA A 218 -12.50 14.84 -2.64
C ALA A 218 -13.25 13.49 -2.77
N GLY A 219 -12.61 12.39 -2.39
CA GLY A 219 -13.20 11.06 -2.47
C GLY A 219 -13.18 10.40 -3.84
N ALA A 220 -12.49 10.98 -4.83
CA ALA A 220 -12.35 10.41 -6.17
C ALA A 220 -10.88 10.11 -6.50
N ILE A 221 -10.63 8.99 -7.19
CA ILE A 221 -9.33 8.71 -7.78
C ILE A 221 -9.16 9.47 -9.11
N LYS A 222 -8.06 10.22 -9.21
CA LYS A 222 -7.61 10.86 -10.45
C LYS A 222 -6.35 10.14 -10.94
N ILE A 223 -6.41 9.62 -12.17
CA ILE A 223 -5.28 8.90 -12.79
C ILE A 223 -4.63 9.76 -13.85
N GLY A 224 -3.29 9.87 -13.80
CA GLY A 224 -2.48 10.34 -14.93
C GLY A 224 -2.67 11.79 -15.37
N GLU A 225 -3.47 12.61 -14.69
CA GLU A 225 -3.53 14.04 -14.98
C GLU A 225 -2.38 14.75 -14.29
N LYS A 226 -1.37 15.16 -15.08
CA LYS A 226 -0.57 16.33 -14.68
C LYS A 226 -1.56 17.45 -14.40
N SER A 227 -1.51 18.03 -13.22
CA SER A 227 -2.25 19.25 -12.93
C SER A 227 -1.98 20.25 -14.03
N LYS A 228 -3.04 20.78 -14.66
CA LYS A 228 -2.93 21.92 -15.59
C LYS A 228 -2.28 23.16 -14.95
N ASP A 229 -2.05 23.14 -13.63
CA ASP A 229 -1.37 24.18 -12.89
C ASP A 229 0.18 24.11 -12.91
N GLU A 230 0.78 23.13 -13.59
CA GLU A 230 2.24 23.14 -13.87
C GLU A 230 2.62 23.64 -15.28
N GLU A 231 1.63 24.01 -16.11
CA GLU A 231 1.85 24.70 -17.40
C GLU A 231 1.64 26.22 -17.26
N SER A 232 2.38 26.88 -16.38
CA SER A 232 2.65 28.34 -16.49
C SER A 232 3.61 28.84 -15.41
N LYS A 233 4.83 28.31 -15.38
CA LYS A 233 5.97 29.18 -15.01
C LYS A 233 6.98 29.12 -16.15
N PRO A 234 7.18 30.23 -16.88
CA PRO A 234 8.33 30.32 -17.76
C PRO A 234 9.58 30.06 -16.92
N SER A 235 10.39 29.10 -17.35
CA SER A 235 11.72 28.86 -16.83
C SER A 235 12.61 30.05 -17.18
N PHE A 236 12.58 31.09 -16.36
CA PHE A 236 13.65 32.09 -16.40
C PHE A 236 14.89 31.48 -15.75
N PRO A 237 16.05 31.46 -16.43
CA PRO A 237 17.30 31.04 -15.80
C PRO A 237 17.62 32.02 -14.69
N SER A 238 17.57 31.53 -13.44
CA SER A 238 17.73 32.26 -12.17
C SER A 238 19.13 32.86 -11.93
N GLY A 239 19.87 33.17 -13.00
CA GLY A 239 21.18 33.82 -12.94
C GLY A 239 21.34 35.06 -13.84
N LEU A 240 20.32 35.43 -14.61
CA LEU A 240 20.39 36.59 -15.52
C LEU A 240 19.92 37.90 -14.83
N GLU A 241 18.88 37.83 -13.98
CA GLU A 241 18.38 39.00 -13.23
C GLU A 241 19.41 39.54 -12.23
N GLU A 242 20.18 38.66 -11.58
CA GLU A 242 21.22 39.10 -10.64
C GLU A 242 22.41 39.78 -11.35
N LYS A 243 22.66 39.42 -12.62
CA LYS A 243 23.67 40.08 -13.45
C LYS A 243 23.19 41.43 -13.99
N MET A 244 21.93 41.56 -14.39
CA MET A 244 21.40 42.85 -14.88
C MET A 244 21.29 43.86 -13.74
N ARG A 245 20.88 43.41 -12.55
CA ARG A 245 20.80 44.27 -11.36
C ARG A 245 22.17 44.78 -10.87
N LYS A 246 23.26 44.02 -11.08
CA LYS A 246 24.64 44.48 -10.83
C LYS A 246 25.21 45.37 -11.94
N ALA A 247 24.62 45.35 -13.14
CA ALA A 247 25.07 46.14 -14.29
C ALA A 247 24.39 47.52 -14.39
N GLY A 248 23.42 47.84 -13.53
CA GLY A 248 22.75 49.15 -13.53
C GLY A 248 21.85 49.40 -14.74
N LEU A 249 21.25 48.33 -15.28
CA LEU A 249 20.17 48.37 -16.28
C LEU A 249 18.84 47.98 -15.63
#